data_AF-A0AA97CLG5-F1
#
_entry.id   AF-A0AA97CLG5-F1
#
_cell.length_a   1.000
_cell.length_b   1.000
_cell.length_c   1.000
_cell.angle_alpha   90.00
_cell.angle_beta   90.00
_cell.angle_gamma   90.00
#
_symmetry.space_group_name_H-M   'P 1'
#
loop_
_entity.id
_entity.type
_entity.pdbx_description
1 polymer ?
#
loop_
_entity_poly.entity_id
_entity_poly.type
_entity_poly.pdbx_seq_one_letter_code
_entity_poly.pdbx_strand_id
1 'polypeptide(L)'
;MNQQIQFPDREEWDELSKQVRFPVLISGMLAECAVPQSLLFQRYGKEETPLRLFQQHRWDIEEEFEALIEQGHDGAHGLYVLSEAK
;
A
#
# COMPACT_ATOMS: atom_id res chain seq x y z
N MET A 1 -0.20 0.89 15.79
CA MET A 1 1.05 1.67 16.00
C MET A 1 2.16 0.72 16.40
N ASN A 2 2.67 -0.01 15.42
CA ASN A 2 3.91 -0.76 15.59
C ASN A 2 5.08 0.15 15.26
N GLN A 3 5.84 0.55 16.29
CA GLN A 3 6.99 1.46 16.13
C GLN A 3 8.11 0.92 15.20
N GLN A 4 7.97 -0.33 14.74
CA GLN A 4 8.89 -0.97 13.81
C GLN A 4 8.52 -0.74 12.34
N ILE A 5 7.27 -0.37 12.02
CA ILE A 5 6.80 -0.19 10.66
C ILE A 5 6.72 1.31 10.36
N GLN A 6 7.37 1.75 9.29
CA GLN A 6 7.40 3.16 8.87
C GLN A 6 7.10 3.24 7.38
N PHE A 7 6.23 4.16 7.00
CA PHE A 7 5.85 4.41 5.62
C PHE A 7 6.38 5.79 5.19
N PRO A 8 7.48 5.85 4.42
CA PRO A 8 7.96 7.11 3.86
C PRO A 8 6.94 7.74 2.91
N ASP A 9 6.92 9.07 2.85
CA ASP A 9 6.12 9.84 1.90
C ASP A 9 6.75 9.80 0.49
N ARG A 10 6.78 8.61 -0.11
CA ARG A 10 7.36 8.31 -1.42
C ARG A 10 6.49 7.34 -2.21
N GLU A 11 5.25 7.72 -2.45
CA GLU A 11 4.37 7.00 -3.36
C GLU A 11 4.58 7.40 -4.82
N GLU A 12 4.53 6.41 -5.70
CA GLU A 12 4.69 6.55 -7.13
C GLU A 12 3.59 5.78 -7.85
N TRP A 13 3.13 6.32 -8.97
CA TRP A 13 2.16 5.63 -9.82
C TRP A 13 2.88 4.78 -10.87
N ASP A 14 2.64 3.47 -10.84
CA ASP A 14 3.18 2.54 -11.82
C ASP A 14 2.19 2.35 -12.98
N GLU A 15 2.49 2.98 -14.11
CA GLU A 15 1.60 2.93 -15.29
C GLU A 15 1.48 1.55 -15.93
N LEU A 16 2.51 0.69 -15.76
CA LEU A 16 2.60 -0.63 -16.38
C LEU A 16 1.68 -1.63 -15.68
N SER A 17 1.71 -1.64 -14.35
CA SER A 17 0.98 -2.55 -13.47
C SER A 17 -0.32 -1.93 -12.96
N LYS A 18 -0.55 -0.64 -13.26
CA LYS A 18 -1.74 0.13 -12.87
C LYS A 18 -1.98 0.09 -11.35
N GLN A 19 -0.92 0.38 -10.60
CA GLN A 19 -0.93 0.36 -9.15
C GLN A 19 -0.13 1.53 -8.57
N VAL A 20 -0.54 2.01 -7.40
CA VAL A 20 0.27 2.92 -6.59
C VAL A 20 1.28 2.08 -5.83
N ARG A 21 2.57 2.38 -5.98
CA ARG A 21 3.66 1.75 -5.23
C ARG A 21 4.23 2.73 -4.22
N PHE A 22 4.61 2.25 -3.05
CA PHE A 22 5.26 3.09 -2.04
C PHE A 22 6.13 2.21 -1.13
N PRO A 23 7.25 2.72 -0.62
CA PRO A 23 8.13 1.93 0.24
C PRO A 23 7.54 1.77 1.64
N VAL A 24 7.94 0.70 2.31
CA VAL A 24 7.76 0.49 3.75
C VAL A 24 9.08 0.03 4.37
N LEU A 25 9.38 0.52 5.56
CA LEU A 25 10.51 0.09 6.37
C LEU A 25 10.00 -0.73 7.56
N ILE A 26 10.45 -1.97 7.67
CA ILE A 26 10.06 -2.91 8.72
C ILE A 26 11.31 -3.25 9.53
N SER A 27 11.42 -2.68 10.73
CA SER A 27 12.62 -2.78 11.58
C SER A 27 13.92 -2.43 10.84
N GLY A 28 13.84 -1.46 9.92
CA GLY A 28 14.96 -1.01 9.09
C GLY A 28 15.17 -1.81 7.79
N MET A 29 14.39 -2.86 7.54
CA MET A 29 14.40 -3.59 6.27
C MET A 29 13.45 -2.91 5.27
N LEU A 30 13.96 -2.60 4.08
CA LEU A 30 13.16 -1.98 3.01
C LEU A 30 12.34 -3.04 2.28
N ALA A 31 11.05 -2.77 2.14
CA ALA A 31 10.10 -3.50 1.32
C ALA A 31 9.24 -2.52 0.50
N GLU A 32 8.48 -3.05 -0.44
CA GLU A 32 7.57 -2.30 -1.30
C GLU A 32 6.12 -2.68 -0.98
N CYS A 33 5.24 -1.68 -0.92
CA CYS A 33 3.80 -1.84 -0.86
C CYS A 33 3.19 -1.42 -2.19
N ALA A 34 2.14 -2.13 -2.62
CA ALA A 34 1.43 -1.80 -3.83
C ALA A 34 -0.09 -1.92 -3.66
N VAL A 35 -0.80 -0.93 -4.18
CA VAL A 35 -2.26 -0.89 -4.19
C VAL A 35 -2.74 -0.77 -5.64
N PRO A 36 -3.45 -1.79 -6.16
CA PRO A 36 -3.97 -1.74 -7.52
C PRO A 36 -5.04 -0.66 -7.64
N GLN A 37 -5.07 0.05 -8.78
CA GLN A 37 -6.08 1.10 -9.02
C GLN A 37 -7.50 0.58 -8.88
N SER A 38 -7.73 -0.69 -9.26
CA SER A 38 -9.05 -1.30 -9.20
C SER A 38 -9.59 -1.33 -7.77
N LEU A 39 -8.71 -1.58 -6.79
CA LEU A 39 -9.07 -1.58 -5.37
C LEU A 39 -9.39 -0.16 -4.88
N LEU A 40 -8.52 0.80 -5.20
CA LEU A 40 -8.73 2.22 -4.85
C LEU A 40 -10.06 2.73 -5.41
N PHE A 41 -10.32 2.42 -6.68
CA PHE A 41 -11.53 2.81 -7.37
C PHE A 41 -12.79 2.14 -6.86
N GLN A 42 -12.68 0.90 -6.38
CA GLN A 42 -13.80 0.21 -5.79
C GLN A 42 -14.14 0.75 -4.41
N ARG A 43 -13.13 1.09 -3.61
CA ARG A 43 -13.30 1.57 -2.23
C ARG A 43 -13.69 3.04 -2.15
N TYR A 44 -13.02 3.89 -2.94
CA TYR A 44 -13.11 5.34 -2.83
C TYR A 44 -13.74 6.01 -4.06
N GLY A 45 -14.07 5.23 -5.09
CA GLY A 45 -14.67 5.74 -6.32
C GLY A 45 -13.66 6.11 -7.41
N LYS A 46 -14.17 6.49 -8.59
CA LYS A 46 -13.36 6.75 -9.81
C LYS A 46 -13.28 8.23 -10.19
N GLU A 47 -13.60 9.12 -9.25
CA GLU A 47 -13.73 10.55 -9.51
C GLU A 47 -12.36 11.22 -9.64
N GLU A 48 -11.35 10.69 -8.96
CA GLU A 48 -9.97 11.22 -8.89
C GLU A 48 -8.94 10.20 -9.42
N THR A 49 -7.69 10.63 -9.54
CA THR A 49 -6.59 9.71 -9.93
C THR A 49 -6.27 8.72 -8.80
N PRO A 50 -5.77 7.51 -9.11
CA PRO A 50 -5.40 6.53 -8.09
C PRO A 50 -4.44 7.09 -7.04
N LEU A 51 -3.45 7.90 -7.48
CA LEU A 51 -2.49 8.53 -6.58
C LEU A 51 -3.15 9.53 -5.63
N ARG A 52 -4.12 10.32 -6.11
CA ARG A 52 -4.90 11.25 -5.26
C ARG A 52 -5.77 10.51 -4.25
N LEU A 53 -6.45 9.45 -4.69
CA LEU A 53 -7.26 8.61 -3.80
C LEU A 53 -6.39 7.97 -2.71
N PHE A 54 -5.21 7.45 -3.09
CA PHE A 54 -4.25 6.93 -2.13
C PHE A 54 -3.84 8.01 -1.12
N GLN A 55 -3.48 9.22 -1.55
CA GLN A 55 -3.08 10.30 -0.64
C GLN A 55 -4.20 10.73 0.32
N GLN A 56 -5.44 10.79 -0.16
CA GLN A 56 -6.60 11.15 0.66
C GLN A 56 -6.91 10.10 1.73
N HIS A 57 -6.70 8.82 1.39
CA HIS A 57 -6.99 7.68 2.25
C HIS A 57 -5.73 6.99 2.78
N ARG A 58 -4.59 7.70 2.77
CA ARG A 58 -3.27 7.13 3.05
C ARG A 58 -3.23 6.44 4.42
N TRP A 59 -3.79 7.10 5.43
CA TRP A 59 -3.81 6.61 6.80
C TRP A 59 -4.54 5.26 6.91
N ASP A 60 -5.73 5.15 6.31
CA ASP A 60 -6.54 3.93 6.27
C ASP A 60 -5.79 2.78 5.59
N ILE A 61 -5.13 3.08 4.46
CA ILE A 61 -4.34 2.12 3.70
C ILE A 61 -3.08 1.69 4.49
N GLU A 62 -2.37 2.62 5.10
CA GLU A 62 -1.18 2.34 5.92
C GLU A 62 -1.51 1.47 7.13
N GLU A 63 -2.67 1.68 7.77
CA GLU A 63 -3.16 0.82 8.87
C GLU A 63 -3.41 -0.62 8.40
N GLU A 64 -3.98 -0.82 7.22
CA GLU A 64 -4.17 -2.17 6.65
C GLU A 64 -2.85 -2.84 6.30
N PHE A 65 -1.89 -2.10 5.73
CA PHE A 65 -0.56 -2.65 5.47
C PHE A 65 0.18 -2.98 6.77
N GLU A 66 0.07 -2.14 7.81
CA GLU A 66 0.62 -2.42 9.15
C GLU A 66 0.09 -3.78 9.64
N ALA A 67 -1.23 -3.96 9.62
CA ALA A 67 -1.88 -5.20 10.05
C ALA A 67 -1.47 -6.41 9.19
N LEU A 68 -1.31 -6.25 7.87
CA LEU A 68 -0.90 -7.32 6.96
C LEU A 68 0.54 -7.76 7.21
N ILE A 69 1.44 -6.80 7.40
CA ILE A 69 2.86 -7.05 7.72
C ILE A 69 2.98 -7.75 9.08
N GLU A 70 2.23 -7.27 10.09
CA GLU A 70 2.22 -7.86 11.43
C GLU A 70 1.71 -9.30 11.47
N GLN A 71 0.74 -9.63 10.62
CA GLN A 71 0.22 -10.99 10.50
C GLN A 71 1.24 -11.98 9.92
N GLY A 72 2.43 -11.52 9.53
CA GLY A 72 3.49 -12.37 8.99
C GLY A 72 3.13 -12.92 7.61
N HIS A 73 2.24 -12.25 6.87
CA HIS A 73 2.11 -12.50 5.45
C HIS A 73 3.37 -11.96 4.79
N ASP A 74 4.44 -12.77 4.74
CA ASP A 74 5.64 -12.47 3.97
C ASP A 74 5.22 -12.08 2.55
N GLY A 75 5.20 -10.77 2.27
CA GLY A 75 4.99 -10.26 0.94
C GLY A 75 5.97 -10.99 0.03
N ALA A 76 5.47 -11.61 -1.03
CA ALA A 76 6.32 -12.41 -1.91
C ALA A 76 7.52 -11.57 -2.35
N HIS A 77 8.72 -11.95 -1.90
CA HIS A 77 9.98 -11.23 -2.15
C HIS A 77 10.04 -9.77 -1.63
N GLY A 78 9.35 -9.45 -0.53
CA GLY A 78 9.34 -8.09 0.03
C GLY A 78 8.41 -7.12 -0.71
N LEU A 79 7.44 -7.65 -1.46
CA LEU A 79 6.34 -6.89 -2.04
C LEU A 79 5.02 -7.26 -1.35
N TYR A 80 4.41 -6.28 -0.68
CA TYR A 80 3.10 -6.39 -0.08
C TYR A 80 2.06 -5.80 -1.02
N VAL A 81 1.01 -6.56 -1.33
CA VAL A 81 -0.06 -6.09 -2.23
C VAL A 81 -1.40 -6.23 -1.53
N LEU A 82 -2.12 -5.13 -1.40
CA LEU A 82 -3.53 -5.20 -1.02
C LEU A 82 -4.33 -5.70 -2.21
N SER A 83 -4.84 -6.92 -2.08
CA SER A 83 -5.81 -7.51 -2.99
C SER A 83 -7.05 -7.81 -2.17
N GLU A 84 -8.24 -7.67 -2.75
CA GLU A 84 -9.41 -8.26 -2.11
C GLU A 84 -9.18 -9.76 -2.00
N ALA A 85 -9.10 -10.25 -0.77
CA ALA A 85 -9.30 -11.67 -0.50
C ALA A 85 -10.72 -12.00 -0.97
N LYS A 86 -10.80 -12.71 -2.09
CA LYS A 86 -12.05 -13.17 -2.67
C LYS A 86 -12.73 -14.21 -1.79
#